data_AF-A0A959LEM0-F1
#
_entry.id   AF-A0A959LEM0-F1
#
_cell.length_a   1.000
_cell.length_b   1.000
_cell.length_c   1.000
_cell.angle_alpha   90.00
_cell.angle_beta   90.00
_cell.angle_gamma   90.00
#
_symmetry.space_group_name_H-M   'P 1'
#
loop_
_entity.id
_entity.type
_entity.pdbx_description
1 polymer ?
#
loop_
_entity_poly.entity_id
_entity_poly.type
_entity_poly.pdbx_seq_one_letter_code
_entity_poly.pdbx_strand_id
1 'polypeptide(L)'
;MPDFLYNGKVYYNPVQLVMEQIGGSWKMPILWRLQDKTMRYSELRRIPHISDKMLTTQLRQLETDGYIHREVFPVVPPKTEYSLTEKGRAVIPLIVQIRNYGLKLMEEANV
;
A
#
# COMPACT_ATOMS: atom_id res chain seq x y z
N MET A 1 -22.48 13.09 -9.61
CA MET A 1 -21.30 12.53 -10.30
C MET A 1 -21.76 11.19 -10.86
N PRO A 2 -21.65 10.93 -12.18
CA PRO A 2 -22.16 9.71 -12.77
C PRO A 2 -21.30 8.51 -12.41
N ASP A 3 -21.91 7.33 -12.42
CA ASP A 3 -21.20 6.05 -12.32
C ASP A 3 -20.23 5.89 -13.49
N PHE A 4 -19.13 5.18 -13.26
CA PHE A 4 -18.14 4.91 -14.30
C PHE A 4 -17.55 3.50 -14.19
N LEU A 5 -17.12 2.95 -15.32
CA LEU A 5 -16.52 1.62 -15.42
C LEU A 5 -14.99 1.72 -15.33
N TYR A 6 -14.37 0.91 -14.48
CA TYR A 6 -12.91 0.77 -14.40
C TYR A 6 -12.55 -0.69 -14.13
N ASN A 7 -11.66 -1.28 -14.93
CA ASN A 7 -11.27 -2.70 -14.85
C ASN A 7 -12.46 -3.68 -14.75
N GLY A 8 -13.54 -3.42 -15.50
CA GLY A 8 -14.72 -4.29 -15.53
C GLY A 8 -15.64 -4.17 -14.30
N LYS A 9 -15.41 -3.20 -13.41
CA LYS A 9 -16.25 -2.92 -12.24
C LYS A 9 -16.83 -1.51 -12.30
N VAL A 10 -18.09 -1.37 -11.87
CA VAL A 10 -18.79 -0.08 -11.79
C VAL A 10 -18.45 0.59 -10.45
N TYR A 11 -18.12 1.88 -10.51
CA TYR A 11 -17.83 2.74 -9.37
C TYR A 11 -18.79 3.92 -9.35
N TYR A 12 -19.25 4.27 -8.15
CA TYR A 12 -20.21 5.36 -7.94
C TYR A 12 -19.52 6.71 -7.72
N ASN A 13 -18.23 6.70 -7.37
CA ASN A 13 -17.40 7.89 -7.24
C ASN A 13 -15.89 7.54 -7.26
N PRO A 14 -15.00 8.49 -7.60
CA PRO A 14 -13.55 8.23 -7.65
C PRO A 14 -12.90 7.91 -6.31
N VAL A 15 -13.48 8.37 -5.19
CA VAL A 15 -12.97 8.05 -3.86
C VAL A 15 -13.10 6.55 -3.60
N GLN A 16 -14.22 5.93 -4.00
CA GLN A 16 -14.41 4.48 -3.94
C GLN A 16 -13.32 3.72 -4.71
N LEU A 17 -12.98 4.17 -5.92
CA LEU A 17 -11.90 3.58 -6.72
C LEU A 17 -10.56 3.64 -5.98
N VAL A 18 -10.21 4.80 -5.44
CA VAL A 18 -8.97 4.97 -4.68
C VAL A 18 -8.96 4.08 -3.43
N MET A 19 -10.07 4.02 -2.70
CA MET A 19 -10.19 3.19 -1.50
C MET A 19 -10.05 1.70 -1.80
N GLU A 20 -10.48 1.22 -2.98
CA GLU A 20 -10.24 -0.16 -3.40
C GLU A 20 -8.76 -0.41 -3.76
N GLN A 21 -8.13 0.56 -4.44
CA GLN A 21 -6.74 0.41 -4.88
C GLN A 21 -5.72 0.47 -3.75
N ILE A 22 -5.86 1.42 -2.82
CA ILE A 22 -4.86 1.68 -1.78
C ILE A 22 -5.42 1.70 -0.36
N GLY A 23 -6.74 1.61 -0.18
CA GLY A 23 -7.37 1.62 1.13
C GLY A 23 -7.19 0.32 1.91
N GLY A 24 -8.01 0.15 2.94
CA GLY A 24 -7.91 -0.96 3.89
C GLY A 24 -6.74 -0.80 4.88
N SER A 25 -6.57 -1.80 5.74
CA SER A 25 -5.68 -1.69 6.90
C SER A 25 -4.19 -1.80 6.58
N TRP A 26 -3.81 -2.34 5.41
CA TRP A 26 -2.46 -2.82 5.18
C TRP A 26 -1.75 -2.21 3.97
N LYS A 27 -2.47 -1.83 2.91
CA LYS A 27 -1.85 -1.27 1.69
C LYS A 27 -1.11 0.03 1.98
N MET A 28 -1.75 1.01 2.65
CA MET A 28 -1.10 2.29 2.97
C MET A 28 0.13 2.12 3.90
N PRO A 29 0.10 1.33 5.00
CA PRO A 29 1.30 1.10 5.80
C PRO A 29 2.46 0.42 5.06
N ILE A 30 2.17 -0.45 4.08
CA ILE A 30 3.19 -1.06 3.23
C ILE A 30 3.82 0.00 2.31
N LEU A 31 2.98 0.76 1.59
CA LEU A 31 3.44 1.81 0.68
C LEU A 31 4.25 2.88 1.42
N TRP A 32 3.79 3.29 2.61
CA TRP A 32 4.48 4.24 3.47
C TRP A 32 5.89 3.76 3.85
N ARG A 33 6.04 2.48 4.23
CA ARG A 33 7.37 1.92 4.58
C ARG A 33 8.33 1.89 3.39
N LEU A 34 7.82 1.70 2.19
CA LEU A 34 8.61 1.64 0.95
C LEU A 34 8.96 3.02 0.37
N GLN A 35 8.47 4.11 0.96
CA GLN A 35 8.64 5.47 0.40
C GLN A 35 10.11 5.88 0.27
N ASP A 36 10.93 5.56 1.28
CA ASP A 36 12.31 6.05 1.40
C ASP A 36 13.35 5.00 0.98
N LYS A 37 12.96 3.72 0.88
CA LYS A 37 13.89 2.64 0.58
C LYS A 37 13.22 1.41 0.00
N THR A 38 14.01 0.66 -0.75
CA THR A 38 13.75 -0.74 -1.08
C THR A 38 13.83 -1.58 0.21
N MET A 39 12.89 -2.51 0.40
CA MET A 39 12.83 -3.36 1.60
C MET A 39 12.68 -4.83 1.24
N ARG A 40 13.25 -5.71 2.06
CA ARG A 40 13.04 -7.16 1.97
C ARG A 40 11.73 -7.58 2.61
N TYR A 41 11.21 -8.76 2.22
CA TYR A 41 10.04 -9.37 2.87
C TYR A 41 10.19 -9.44 4.39
N SER A 42 11.37 -9.84 4.90
CA SER A 42 11.62 -9.97 6.34
C SER A 42 11.58 -8.64 7.10
N GLU A 43 11.89 -7.53 6.44
CA GLU A 43 11.75 -6.19 7.02
C GLU A 43 10.29 -5.74 7.01
N LEU A 44 9.57 -6.00 5.91
CA LEU A 44 8.13 -5.72 5.81
C LEU A 44 7.34 -6.59 6.80
N ARG A 45 7.72 -7.83 7.07
CA ARG A 45 7.08 -8.70 8.08
C ARG A 45 7.06 -8.08 9.49
N ARG A 46 7.89 -7.06 9.75
CA ARG A 46 7.88 -6.31 11.01
C ARG A 46 6.75 -5.29 11.13
N ILE A 47 5.83 -5.18 10.15
CA ILE A 47 4.58 -4.43 10.35
C ILE A 47 3.84 -5.07 11.55
N PRO A 48 3.52 -4.32 12.62
CA PRO A 48 2.77 -4.86 13.74
C PRO A 48 1.43 -5.44 13.29
N HIS A 49 1.05 -6.58 13.89
CA HIS A 49 -0.26 -7.24 13.73
C HIS A 49 -0.60 -7.81 12.35
N ILE A 50 0.25 -7.65 11.32
CA ILE A 50 0.03 -8.29 10.03
C ILE A 50 0.46 -9.77 10.08
N SER A 51 -0.37 -10.67 9.57
CA SER A 51 0.03 -12.07 9.39
C SER A 51 0.81 -12.25 8.09
N ASP A 52 1.63 -13.30 7.98
CA ASP A 52 2.38 -13.60 6.73
C ASP A 52 1.47 -13.78 5.52
N LYS A 53 0.35 -14.49 5.72
CA LYS A 53 -0.65 -14.69 4.68
C LYS A 53 -1.19 -13.34 4.20
N MET A 54 -1.52 -12.45 5.14
CA MET A 54 -2.03 -11.13 4.80
C MET A 54 -0.97 -10.29 4.09
N LEU A 55 0.25 -10.20 4.62
CA LEU A 55 1.33 -9.45 3.99
C LEU A 55 1.59 -9.92 2.55
N THR A 56 1.65 -11.25 2.34
CA THR A 56 1.82 -11.84 1.01
C THR A 56 0.68 -11.45 0.07
N THR A 57 -0.58 -11.53 0.53
CA THR A 57 -1.74 -11.13 -0.27
C THR A 57 -1.68 -9.65 -0.64
N GLN A 58 -1.34 -8.78 0.30
CA GLN A 58 -1.30 -7.33 0.08
C GLN A 58 -0.15 -6.93 -0.86
N LEU A 59 1.03 -7.54 -0.73
CA LEU A 59 2.14 -7.31 -1.65
C LEU A 59 1.81 -7.75 -3.08
N ARG A 60 1.19 -8.92 -3.27
CA ARG A 60 0.75 -9.39 -4.59
C ARG A 60 -0.28 -8.45 -5.22
N GLN A 61 -1.24 -7.95 -4.43
CA GLN A 61 -2.24 -6.99 -4.90
C GLN A 61 -1.58 -5.68 -5.33
N LEU A 62 -0.71 -5.11 -4.48
CA LEU A 62 0.01 -3.87 -4.80
C LEU A 62 0.93 -4.02 -6.02
N GLU A 63 1.53 -5.20 -6.22
CA GLU A 63 2.34 -5.52 -7.41
C GLU A 63 1.46 -5.58 -8.66
N THR A 64 0.34 -6.30 -8.58
CA THR A 64 -0.64 -6.43 -9.68
C THR A 64 -1.24 -5.08 -10.07
N ASP A 65 -1.56 -4.25 -9.07
CA ASP A 65 -2.11 -2.91 -9.26
C ASP A 65 -1.02 -1.89 -9.70
N GLY A 66 0.24 -2.32 -9.79
CA GLY A 66 1.36 -1.53 -10.30
C GLY A 66 1.91 -0.49 -9.33
N TYR A 67 1.63 -0.60 -8.03
CA TYR A 67 2.16 0.32 -7.00
C TYR A 67 3.56 -0.06 -6.52
N ILE A 68 3.90 -1.35 -6.55
CA ILE A 68 5.21 -1.84 -6.12
C ILE A 68 5.86 -2.70 -7.20
N HIS A 69 7.19 -2.66 -7.26
CA HIS A 69 8.01 -3.57 -8.02
C HIS A 69 8.60 -4.63 -7.08
N ARG A 70 8.50 -5.90 -7.46
CA ARG A 70 9.10 -7.03 -6.76
C ARG A 70 10.27 -7.57 -7.57
N GLU A 71 11.44 -7.62 -6.94
CA GLU A 71 12.65 -8.17 -7.54
C GLU A 71 13.11 -9.41 -6.78
N VAL A 72 13.43 -10.48 -7.52
CA VAL A 72 13.94 -11.74 -6.96
C VAL A 72 15.42 -11.86 -7.29
N PHE A 73 16.25 -11.93 -6.25
CA PHE A 73 17.68 -12.11 -6.42
C PHE A 73 18.04 -13.58 -6.20
N PRO A 74 18.59 -14.28 -7.21
CA PRO A 74 19.00 -15.68 -7.12
C PRO A 74 20.36 -15.81 -6.40
N VAL A 75 20.44 -15.32 -5.17
CA VAL A 75 21.58 -15.52 -4.26
C VAL A 75 21.25 -16.60 -3.23
N VAL A 76 22.25 -17.07 -2.47
CA VAL A 76 22.02 -18.02 -1.37
C VAL A 76 22.15 -17.28 -0.03
N PRO A 77 21.11 -17.25 0.82
CA PRO A 77 19.73 -17.67 0.56
C PRO A 77 19.00 -16.68 -0.38
N PRO A 78 17.99 -17.14 -1.16
CA PRO A 78 17.28 -16.28 -2.10
C PRO A 78 16.59 -15.13 -1.35
N LYS A 79 16.75 -13.92 -1.87
CA LYS A 79 16.12 -12.72 -1.30
C LYS A 79 15.14 -12.10 -2.28
N THR A 80 14.06 -11.56 -1.73
CA THR A 80 13.08 -10.77 -2.46
C THR A 80 13.07 -9.36 -1.91
N GLU A 81 13.07 -8.39 -2.81
CA GLU A 81 13.05 -6.97 -2.50
C GLU A 81 11.82 -6.33 -3.14
N TYR A 82 11.29 -5.33 -2.46
CA TYR A 82 10.13 -4.57 -2.86
C TYR A 82 10.49 -3.09 -2.88
N SER A 83 10.08 -2.38 -3.92
CA SER A 83 10.27 -0.94 -4.07
C SER A 83 9.02 -0.30 -4.66
N LEU A 84 8.83 1.00 -4.46
CA LEU A 84 7.74 1.74 -5.11
C LEU A 84 8.02 1.92 -6.60
N THR A 85 7.00 1.72 -7.42
CA THR A 85 6.97 2.19 -8.81
C THR A 85 6.73 3.71 -8.85
N GLU A 86 6.74 4.31 -10.04
CA GLU A 86 6.32 5.71 -10.22
C GLU A 86 4.88 5.95 -9.72
N LYS A 87 3.95 5.06 -10.06
CA LYS A 87 2.58 5.08 -9.53
C LYS A 87 2.54 4.95 -8.00
N GLY A 88 3.39 4.08 -7.44
CA GLY A 88 3.61 3.95 -5.99
C GLY A 88 4.05 5.24 -5.32
N ARG A 89 4.99 5.97 -5.94
CA ARG A 89 5.49 7.25 -5.41
C ARG A 89 4.44 8.34 -5.50
N ALA A 90 3.67 8.39 -6.58
CA ALA A 90 2.62 9.40 -6.80
C ALA A 90 1.51 9.37 -5.73
N VAL A 91 1.29 8.23 -5.06
CA VAL A 91 0.25 8.10 -4.03
C VAL A 91 0.73 8.45 -2.62
N ILE A 92 2.04 8.55 -2.39
CA ILE A 92 2.59 8.87 -1.06
C ILE A 92 2.07 10.20 -0.51
N PRO A 93 2.00 11.31 -1.27
CA PRO A 93 1.43 12.56 -0.76
C PRO A 93 -0.01 12.42 -0.27
N LEU A 94 -0.84 11.60 -0.92
CA LEU A 94 -2.20 11.32 -0.47
C LEU A 94 -2.20 10.55 0.86
N ILE A 95 -1.33 9.55 1.00
CA ILE A 95 -1.17 8.79 2.26
C ILE A 95 -0.72 9.72 3.40
N VAL A 96 0.18 10.68 3.14
CA VAL A 96 0.56 11.73 4.11
C VAL A 96 -0.67 12.49 4.59
N GLN A 97 -1.54 12.93 3.67
CA GLN A 97 -2.75 13.69 4.03
C GLN A 97 -3.70 12.87 4.90
N ILE A 98 -3.94 11.61 4.55
CA ILE A 98 -4.80 10.69 5.33
C ILE A 98 -4.19 10.46 6.72
N ARG A 99 -2.88 10.25 6.80
CA ARG A 99 -2.17 10.08 8.07
C ARG A 99 -2.30 11.31 8.96
N ASN A 100 -2.07 12.50 8.41
CA ASN A 100 -2.15 13.75 9.16
C ASN A 100 -3.56 14.01 9.68
N TYR A 101 -4.58 13.73 8.87
CA TYR A 101 -5.97 13.80 9.32
C TYR A 101 -6.26 12.79 10.43
N GLY A 102 -5.74 11.57 10.33
CA GLY A 102 -5.84 10.56 11.38
C GLY A 102 -5.21 11.02 12.71
N LEU A 103 -4.04 11.65 12.67
CA LEU A 103 -3.39 12.22 13.85
C LEU A 103 -4.25 13.32 14.49
N LYS A 104 -4.88 14.18 13.68
CA LYS A 104 -5.80 15.21 14.17
C LYS A 104 -7.02 14.59 14.89
N LEU A 105 -7.59 13.52 14.33
CA LEU A 105 -8.70 12.81 14.96
C LEU A 105 -8.30 12.17 16.30
N MET A 106 -7.07 11.63 16.39
CA MET A 106 -6.54 11.09 17.63
C MET A 106 -6.37 12.17 18.70
N GLU A 107 -5.83 13.32 18.32
CA GLU A 107 -5.70 14.50 19.18
C GLU A 107 -7.07 14.98 19.69
N GLU A 108 -8.07 15.09 18.80
CA GLU A 108 -9.44 15.47 19.18
C GLU A 108 -10.13 14.45 20.10
N ALA A 109 -9.73 13.17 20.02
CA ALA A 109 -10.27 12.09 20.84
C ALA A 109 -9.45 11.80 22.11
N ASN A 110 -8.35 12.53 22.37
CA ASN A 110 -7.41 12.28 23.48
C ASN A 110 -6.84 10.83 23.52
N VAL A 111 -6.52 10.25 22.36
CA VAL A 111 -5.92 8.90 22.23
C VAL A 111 -4.53 8.89 21.62
#